data_AF-A0AAE1B2L4-F1
#
_entry.id   AF-A0AAE1B2L4-F1
#
_cell.length_a   1.000
_cell.length_b   1.000
_cell.length_c   1.000
_cell.angle_alpha   90.00
_cell.angle_beta   90.00
_cell.angle_gamma   90.00
#
_symmetry.space_group_name_H-M   'P 1'
#
loop_
_entity.id
_entity.type
_entity.pdbx_description
1 polymer ?
#
loop_
_entity_poly.entity_id
_entity_poly.type
_entity_poly.pdbx_seq_one_letter_code
_entity_poly.pdbx_strand_id
1 'polypeptide(L)'
;MATTETSSAAQSITNHSKIVIIPQMERSVWRFRGQAGHQDLERFLQDLEAALAQRPYQADSERATFLWSNLGSEVRDEFACQGVDRGDKNALLEALRDTYGNRRPLSSLSLAFF
;
A
#
# COMPACT_ATOMS: atom_id res chain seq x y z
N MET A 1 59.98 48.43 7.43
CA MET A 1 59.04 47.94 8.45
C MET A 1 57.65 48.35 8.00
N ALA A 2 56.93 47.50 7.27
CA ALA A 2 56.10 46.38 7.77
C ALA A 2 54.83 46.88 8.47
N THR A 3 53.68 46.78 7.80
CA THR A 3 52.46 46.12 8.29
C THR A 3 51.40 46.10 7.19
N THR A 4 50.99 44.89 6.85
CA THR A 4 49.88 44.52 5.97
C THR A 4 48.55 44.52 6.73
N GLU A 5 47.46 44.48 5.95
CA GLU A 5 46.14 43.92 6.30
C GLU A 5 45.29 44.75 7.29
N THR A 6 44.04 45.07 7.01
CA THR A 6 42.97 44.08 6.89
C THR A 6 41.71 44.76 6.33
N SER A 7 41.17 44.27 5.21
CA SER A 7 39.77 44.51 4.86
C SER A 7 39.20 43.19 4.35
N SER A 8 38.95 42.29 5.30
CA SER A 8 38.26 41.03 5.05
C SER A 8 36.77 41.34 4.99
N ALA A 9 36.25 41.45 3.77
CA ALA A 9 34.82 41.47 3.53
C ALA A 9 34.23 40.17 4.07
N ALA A 10 33.45 40.28 5.15
CA ALA A 10 32.67 39.17 5.68
C ALA A 10 31.62 38.78 4.63
N GLN A 11 31.99 37.88 3.72
CA GLN A 11 31.05 37.20 2.85
C GLN A 11 30.23 36.25 3.75
N SER A 12 29.02 36.68 4.09
CA SER A 12 28.01 35.80 4.65
C SER A 12 27.75 34.67 3.65
N ILE A 13 28.30 33.49 3.94
CA ILE A 13 28.03 32.28 3.17
C ILE A 13 26.62 31.84 3.57
N THR A 14 25.62 32.32 2.83
CA THR A 14 24.24 31.82 2.94
C THR A 14 24.24 30.39 2.41
N ASN A 15 24.45 29.43 3.32
CA ASN A 15 24.45 28.01 3.00
C ASN A 15 23.01 27.58 2.73
N HIS A 16 22.55 27.74 1.48
CA HIS A 16 21.28 27.20 1.04
C HIS A 16 21.41 25.67 1.00
N SER A 17 21.12 25.03 2.14
CA SER A 17 21.03 23.57 2.22
C SER A 17 19.98 23.09 1.22
N LYS A 18 20.43 22.48 0.13
CA LYS A 18 19.54 21.87 -0.87
C LYS A 18 18.97 20.60 -0.24
N ILE A 19 17.72 20.65 0.21
CA ILE A 19 17.00 19.45 0.64
C ILE A 19 16.63 18.66 -0.62
N VAL A 20 17.23 17.48 -0.77
CA VAL A 20 16.84 16.51 -1.81
C VAL A 20 15.75 15.62 -1.22
N ILE A 21 14.51 15.86 -1.63
CA ILE A 21 13.40 14.95 -1.30
C ILE A 21 13.50 13.78 -2.27
N ILE A 22 14.01 12.64 -1.79
CA ILE A 22 13.90 11.37 -2.51
C ILE A 22 12.46 10.91 -2.33
N PRO A 23 11.60 10.89 -3.37
CA PRO A 23 10.30 10.28 -3.23
C PRO A 23 10.52 8.83 -2.83
N GLN A 24 10.03 8.44 -1.65
CA GLN A 24 9.97 7.05 -1.26
C GLN A 24 9.24 6.34 -2.40
N MET A 25 9.91 5.42 -3.10
CA MET A 25 9.28 4.62 -4.14
C MET A 25 8.07 3.95 -3.50
N GLU A 26 6.87 4.39 -3.89
CA GLU A 26 5.64 3.77 -3.42
C GLU A 26 5.76 2.27 -3.72
N ARG A 27 5.69 1.42 -2.69
CA ARG A 27 5.63 -0.02 -2.93
C ARG A 27 4.41 -0.29 -3.82
N SER A 28 4.68 -0.72 -5.05
CA SER A 28 3.64 -1.16 -5.97
C SER A 28 2.99 -2.40 -5.38
N VAL A 29 1.81 -2.22 -4.78
CA VAL A 29 0.93 -3.34 -4.44
C VAL A 29 0.49 -3.95 -5.76
N TRP A 30 0.57 -5.26 -5.85
CA TRP A 30 0.13 -5.93 -7.06
C TRP A 30 -1.39 -5.77 -7.24
N ARG A 31 -1.92 -6.15 -8.40
CA ARG A 31 -3.38 -6.18 -8.58
C ARG A 31 -3.94 -7.56 -8.22
N PHE A 32 -4.80 -7.64 -7.21
CA PHE A 32 -5.43 -8.89 -6.81
C PHE A 32 -6.54 -9.29 -7.78
N ARG A 33 -6.47 -10.50 -8.34
CA ARG A 33 -7.43 -11.00 -9.34
C ARG A 33 -8.31 -12.16 -8.84
N GLY A 34 -8.10 -12.65 -7.62
CA GLY A 34 -8.93 -13.73 -7.06
C GLY A 34 -8.67 -15.13 -7.63
N GLN A 35 -7.61 -15.32 -8.44
CA GLN A 35 -7.39 -16.54 -9.23
C GLN A 35 -6.75 -17.69 -8.44
N ALA A 36 -5.90 -17.39 -7.44
CA ALA A 36 -5.14 -18.40 -6.69
C ALA A 36 -5.64 -18.61 -5.24
N GLY A 37 -6.88 -18.18 -4.94
CA GLY A 37 -7.55 -18.48 -3.67
C GLY A 37 -6.84 -17.91 -2.43
N HIS A 38 -6.82 -18.68 -1.34
CA HIS A 38 -6.36 -18.22 -0.03
C HIS A 38 -4.91 -17.70 0.01
N GLN A 39 -3.95 -18.42 -0.58
CA GLN A 39 -2.53 -18.01 -0.54
C GLN A 39 -2.29 -16.68 -1.26
N ASP A 40 -3.05 -16.46 -2.35
CA ASP A 40 -2.97 -15.24 -3.14
C ASP A 40 -3.54 -14.05 -2.39
N LEU A 41 -4.63 -14.28 -1.65
CA LEU A 41 -5.24 -13.30 -0.78
C LEU A 41 -4.26 -12.91 0.35
N GLU A 42 -3.65 -13.87 1.04
CA GLU A 42 -2.73 -13.57 2.15
C GLU A 42 -1.54 -12.73 1.69
N ARG A 43 -0.91 -13.08 0.56
CA ARG A 43 0.19 -12.28 -0.01
C ARG A 43 -0.27 -10.87 -0.35
N PHE A 44 -1.43 -10.74 -1.00
CA PHE A 44 -1.99 -9.43 -1.32
C PHE A 44 -2.24 -8.58 -0.07
N LEU A 45 -2.82 -9.17 0.99
CA LEU A 45 -3.09 -8.46 2.24
C LEU A 45 -1.80 -8.01 2.94
N GLN A 46 -0.75 -8.83 2.92
CA GLN A 46 0.56 -8.46 3.46
C GLN A 46 1.20 -7.29 2.68
N ASP A 47 1.15 -7.33 1.35
CA ASP A 47 1.67 -6.24 0.51
C ASP A 47 0.89 -4.94 0.70
N LEU A 48 -0.44 -5.04 0.80
CA LEU A 48 -1.33 -3.92 1.07
C LEU A 48 -1.03 -3.29 2.43
N GLU A 49 -0.92 -4.10 3.49
CA GLU A 49 -0.60 -3.62 4.84
C GLU A 49 0.76 -2.93 4.88
N ALA A 50 1.77 -3.51 4.21
CA ALA A 50 3.08 -2.90 4.11
C ALA A 50 3.07 -1.57 3.36
N ALA A 51 2.25 -1.43 2.31
CA ALA A 51 2.09 -0.18 1.58
C ALA A 51 1.33 0.88 2.39
N LEU A 52 0.32 0.48 3.15
CA LEU A 52 -0.43 1.37 4.05
C LEU A 52 0.41 1.82 5.26
N ALA A 53 1.31 0.96 5.76
CA ALA A 53 2.23 1.32 6.84
C ALA A 53 3.20 2.45 6.46
N GLN A 54 3.52 2.60 5.17
CA GLN A 54 4.30 3.73 4.66
C GLN A 54 3.50 5.03 4.60
N ARG A 55 2.17 4.97 4.81
CA ARG A 55 1.23 6.08 4.67
C ARG A 55 0.38 6.25 5.94
N PRO A 56 1.01 6.46 7.11
CA PRO A 56 0.30 6.42 8.39
C PRO A 56 -0.79 7.49 8.54
N TYR A 57 -0.66 8.61 7.82
CA TYR A 57 -1.58 9.76 7.91
C TYR A 57 -2.74 9.73 6.89
N GLN A 58 -2.85 8.70 6.05
CA GLN A 58 -3.98 8.62 5.12
C GLN A 58 -5.30 8.37 5.83
N ALA A 59 -6.34 9.10 5.42
CA ALA A 59 -7.70 8.91 5.89
C ALA A 59 -8.24 7.54 5.44
N ASP A 60 -9.16 6.96 6.21
CA ASP A 60 -9.70 5.63 5.91
C ASP A 60 -10.39 5.55 4.54
N SER A 61 -11.01 6.63 4.07
CA SER A 61 -11.59 6.72 2.71
C SER A 61 -10.54 6.66 1.60
N GLU A 62 -9.36 7.24 1.82
CA GLU A 62 -8.23 7.14 0.90
C GLU A 62 -7.64 5.73 0.90
N ARG A 63 -7.57 5.10 2.07
CA ARG A 63 -7.14 3.69 2.21
C ARG A 63 -8.13 2.74 1.53
N ALA A 64 -9.44 2.99 1.64
CA ALA A 64 -10.48 2.24 0.93
C ALA A 64 -10.33 2.41 -0.58
N THR A 65 -10.13 3.64 -1.05
CA THR A 65 -9.89 3.94 -2.47
C THR A 65 -8.62 3.24 -2.98
N PHE A 66 -7.56 3.24 -2.19
CA PHE A 66 -6.31 2.55 -2.50
C PHE A 66 -6.49 1.03 -2.55
N LEU A 67 -7.20 0.43 -1.60
CA LEU A 67 -7.55 -0.98 -1.64
C LEU A 67 -8.35 -1.31 -2.91
N TRP A 68 -9.42 -0.55 -3.17
CA TRP A 68 -10.28 -0.74 -4.34
C TRP A 68 -9.49 -0.63 -5.65
N SER A 69 -8.57 0.34 -5.77
CA SER A 69 -7.75 0.55 -6.97
C SER A 69 -6.79 -0.61 -7.28
N ASN A 70 -6.42 -1.39 -6.26
CA ASN A 70 -5.59 -2.58 -6.37
C ASN A 70 -6.39 -3.88 -6.55
N LEU A 71 -7.73 -3.83 -6.57
CA LEU A 71 -8.56 -4.96 -7.00
C LEU A 71 -8.66 -5.05 -8.53
N GLY A 72 -8.66 -6.27 -9.05
CA GLY A 72 -8.96 -6.59 -10.45
C GLY A 72 -10.43 -6.30 -10.79
N SER A 73 -10.73 -6.12 -12.08
CA SER A 73 -12.10 -5.88 -12.54
C SER A 73 -13.06 -6.99 -12.12
N GLU A 74 -12.64 -8.25 -12.26
CA GLU A 74 -13.43 -9.43 -11.89
C GLU A 74 -13.83 -9.41 -10.40
N VAL A 75 -12.89 -9.05 -9.52
CA VAL A 75 -13.14 -8.96 -8.07
C VAL A 75 -14.08 -7.80 -7.74
N ARG A 76 -13.92 -6.65 -8.42
CA ARG A 76 -14.81 -5.49 -8.24
C ARG A 76 -16.22 -5.79 -8.71
N ASP A 77 -16.36 -6.49 -9.82
CA ASP A 77 -17.67 -6.89 -10.36
C ASP A 77 -18.36 -7.89 -9.41
N GLU A 78 -17.61 -8.84 -8.84
CA GLU A 78 -18.13 -9.74 -7.80
C GLU A 78 -18.59 -8.98 -6.56
N PHE A 79 -17.82 -7.99 -6.09
CA PHE A 79 -18.18 -7.15 -4.95
C PHE A 79 -19.40 -6.28 -5.22
N ALA A 80 -19.54 -5.76 -6.44
CA ALA A 80 -20.73 -5.03 -6.87
C ALA A 80 -21.99 -5.93 -6.81
N CYS A 81 -21.89 -7.19 -7.25
CA CYS A 81 -22.97 -8.17 -7.14
C CYS A 81 -23.31 -8.53 -5.68
N GLN A 82 -22.33 -8.49 -4.77
CA GLN A 82 -22.52 -8.72 -3.34
C GLN A 82 -23.01 -7.46 -2.58
N GLY A 83 -23.06 -6.30 -3.24
CA GLY A 83 -23.46 -5.04 -2.61
C GLY A 83 -22.41 -4.44 -1.67
N VAL A 84 -21.13 -4.77 -1.85
CA VAL A 84 -20.03 -4.26 -1.03
C VAL A 84 -19.69 -2.82 -1.43
N ASP A 85 -19.65 -1.91 -0.45
CA ASP A 85 -19.32 -0.49 -0.68
C ASP A 85 -17.80 -0.28 -0.85
N ARG A 86 -17.43 0.47 -1.90
CA ARG A 86 -16.05 0.89 -2.17
C ARG A 86 -15.48 1.87 -1.14
N GLY A 87 -16.34 2.56 -0.38
CA GLY A 87 -15.95 3.62 0.55
C GLY A 87 -15.47 3.12 1.90
N ASP A 88 -15.79 1.87 2.25
CA ASP A 88 -15.46 1.28 3.54
C ASP A 88 -14.34 0.25 3.41
N LYS A 89 -13.15 0.63 3.89
CA LYS A 89 -11.97 -0.24 3.91
C LYS A 89 -12.23 -1.55 4.66
N ASN A 90 -12.93 -1.51 5.80
CA ASN A 90 -13.16 -2.69 6.62
C ASN A 90 -14.14 -3.64 5.94
N ALA A 91 -15.23 -3.11 5.38
CA ALA A 91 -16.18 -3.92 4.60
C ALA A 91 -15.50 -4.62 3.40
N LEU A 92 -14.61 -3.91 2.70
CA LEU A 92 -13.82 -4.50 1.61
C LEU A 92 -12.88 -5.62 2.08
N LEU A 93 -12.21 -5.45 3.23
CA LEU A 93 -11.33 -6.47 3.81
C LEU A 93 -12.10 -7.70 4.29
N GLU A 94 -13.27 -7.51 4.89
CA GLU A 94 -14.15 -8.60 5.31
C GLU A 94 -14.67 -9.38 4.10
N ALA A 95 -15.17 -8.70 3.07
CA ALA A 95 -15.64 -9.32 1.83
C ALA A 95 -14.53 -10.14 1.13
N LEU A 96 -13.29 -9.63 1.13
CA LEU A 96 -12.13 -10.35 0.59
C LEU A 96 -11.86 -11.65 1.36
N ARG A 97 -11.88 -11.57 2.70
CA ARG A 97 -11.65 -12.73 3.57
C ARG A 97 -12.77 -13.75 3.46
N ASP A 98 -14.01 -13.32 3.37
CA ASP A 98 -15.16 -14.22 3.23
C ASP A 98 -15.14 -14.94 1.87
N THR A 99 -14.95 -14.17 0.78
CA THR A 99 -15.01 -14.69 -0.59
C THR A 99 -13.79 -15.56 -0.95
N TYR A 100 -12.59 -15.16 -0.52
CA TYR A 100 -11.33 -15.78 -0.95
C TYR A 100 -10.54 -16.45 0.17
N GLY A 101 -10.83 -16.13 1.44
CA GLY A 101 -10.10 -16.67 2.59
C GLY A 101 -10.40 -18.13 2.89
N ASN A 102 -11.56 -18.65 2.48
CA ASN A 102 -11.90 -20.08 2.65
C ASN A 102 -11.82 -20.91 1.36
N ARG A 103 -11.41 -20.31 0.23
CA ARG A 103 -11.15 -21.05 -1.01
C ARG A 103 -9.84 -21.82 -0.88
N ARG A 104 -9.91 -22.95 -0.17
CA ARG A 104 -8.86 -23.94 -0.11
C ARG A 104 -8.95 -24.86 -1.33
N PRO A 105 -7.82 -25.24 -1.95
CA PRO A 105 -7.86 -26.24 -3.01
C PRO A 105 -8.45 -27.55 -2.46
N LEU A 106 -9.32 -28.21 -3.24
CA LEU A 106 -10.03 -29.44 -2.86
C LEU A 106 -9.10 -30.54 -2.28
N SER A 107 -7.87 -30.62 -2.78
CA SER A 107 -6.82 -31.52 -2.29
C SER A 107 -6.42 -31.30 -0.82
N SER A 108 -6.56 -30.07 -0.32
CA SER A 108 -6.32 -29.74 1.09
C SER A 108 -7.53 -30.00 1.99
N LEU A 109 -8.73 -30.12 1.41
CA LEU A 109 -9.94 -30.52 2.15
C LEU A 109 -10.03 -32.05 2.29
N SER A 110 -9.54 -32.82 1.31
CA SER A 110 -9.54 -34.29 1.38
C SER A 110 -8.67 -34.84 2.52
N LEU A 111 -7.63 -34.11 2.96
CA LEU A 111 -6.78 -34.51 4.09
C LEU A 111 -7.43 -34.32 5.47
N ALA A 112 -8.57 -33.62 5.56
CA ALA A 112 -9.29 -33.43 6.82
C ALA A 112 -10.33 -34.52 7.11
N PHE A 113 -10.53 -35.46 6.17
CA PHE A 113 -11.49 -36.57 6.28
C PHE A 113 -10.83 -37.96 6.33
N PHE A 114 -9.50 -38.02 6.45
CA PHE A 114 -8.71 -39.24 6.71
C PHE A 114 -7.95 -39.07 8.02
#